data_AF-A0A202DJT4-F1
#
_entry.id   AF-A0A202DJT4-F1
#
_cell.length_a   1.000
_cell.length_b   1.000
_cell.length_c   1.000
_cell.angle_alpha   90.00
_cell.angle_beta   90.00
_cell.angle_gamma   90.00
#
_symmetry.space_group_name_H-M   'P 1'
#
loop_
_entity.id
_entity.type
_entity.pdbx_description
1 polymer ?
#
loop_
_entity_poly.entity_id
_entity_poly.type
_entity_poly.pdbx_seq_one_letter_code
_entity_poly.pdbx_strand_id
1 'polypeptide(L)'
;MAQADLEINRRTRSVLVRHYIDLGHLSLRSINGTVTIRGALMRIFGNQEEITPTLIDAMYKEIKRIPGIKRIHFYLDNWTNTTGSWVKTGSDKQNLEKSKSAGQTGDQKTYDLDNQ
;
A
#
# COMPACT_ATOMS: atom_id res chain seq x y z
N MET A 1 -16.98 22.28 -7.46
CA MET A 1 -17.04 21.22 -6.41
C MET A 1 -17.93 21.78 -5.30
N ALA A 2 -18.89 21.01 -4.80
CA ALA A 2 -19.78 21.49 -3.74
C ALA A 2 -18.99 21.69 -2.42
N GLN A 3 -19.41 22.63 -1.58
CA GLN A 3 -18.76 22.91 -0.28
C GLN A 3 -18.66 21.64 0.59
N ALA A 4 -19.69 20.79 0.55
CA ALA A 4 -19.69 19.51 1.25
C ALA A 4 -18.58 18.56 0.77
N ASP A 5 -18.33 18.48 -0.54
CA ASP A 5 -17.28 17.63 -1.09
C ASP A 5 -15.88 18.12 -0.71
N LEU A 6 -15.66 19.45 -0.67
CA LEU A 6 -14.40 20.02 -0.19
C LEU A 6 -14.14 19.65 1.27
N GLU A 7 -15.15 19.71 2.13
CA GLU A 7 -15.03 19.33 3.54
C GLU A 7 -14.75 17.82 3.69
N ILE A 8 -15.43 16.96 2.91
CA ILE A 8 -15.13 15.53 2.86
C ILE A 8 -13.67 15.30 2.45
N ASN A 9 -13.20 16.00 1.42
CA ASN A 9 -11.83 15.88 0.92
C ASN A 9 -10.79 16.32 1.98
N ARG A 10 -11.08 17.41 2.72
CA ARG A 10 -10.25 17.91 3.82
C ARG A 10 -10.17 16.90 4.97
N ARG A 11 -11.32 16.37 5.41
CA ARG A 11 -11.39 15.38 6.50
C ARG A 11 -10.73 14.07 6.12
N THR A 12 -10.92 13.61 4.89
CA THR A 12 -10.26 12.39 4.37
C THR A 12 -8.74 12.53 4.41
N ARG A 13 -8.18 13.65 3.92
CA ARG A 13 -6.74 13.93 4.03
C ARG A 13 -6.26 13.93 5.48
N SER A 14 -7.05 14.52 6.38
CA SER A 14 -6.71 14.57 7.81
C SER A 14 -6.63 13.16 8.43
N VAL A 15 -7.51 12.24 8.04
CA VAL A 15 -7.44 10.83 8.47
C VAL A 15 -6.14 10.20 8.00
N LEU A 16 -5.83 10.29 6.70
CA LEU A 16 -4.62 9.67 6.14
C LEU A 16 -3.32 10.20 6.79
N VAL A 17 -3.25 11.51 7.04
CA VAL A 17 -2.09 12.12 7.73
C VAL A 17 -1.96 11.63 9.17
N ARG A 18 -3.06 11.44 9.91
CA ARG A 18 -3.02 10.86 11.27
C ARG A 18 -2.45 9.43 11.27
N HIS A 19 -2.64 8.69 10.18
CA HIS A 19 -2.07 7.36 9.98
C HIS A 19 -0.69 7.40 9.31
N TYR A 20 -0.02 8.56 9.29
CA TYR A 20 1.32 8.74 8.73
C TYR A 20 1.45 8.31 7.27
N ILE A 21 0.38 8.48 6.49
CA ILE A 21 0.38 8.18 5.06
C ILE A 21 0.89 9.38 4.27
N ASP A 22 1.81 9.12 3.35
CA ASP A 22 2.32 10.13 2.43
C ASP A 22 1.27 10.44 1.36
N LEU A 23 0.77 11.68 1.37
CA LEU A 23 -0.20 12.16 0.40
C LEU A 23 0.43 12.50 -0.96
N GLY A 24 1.76 12.64 -1.05
CA GLY A 24 2.46 12.93 -2.31
C GLY A 24 2.32 11.81 -3.34
N HIS A 25 2.10 10.58 -2.86
CA HIS A 25 1.88 9.39 -3.69
C HIS A 25 0.40 9.04 -3.89
N LEU A 26 -0.52 9.90 -3.42
CA LEU A 26 -1.95 9.67 -3.49
C LEU A 26 -2.69 10.82 -4.18
N SER A 27 -3.63 10.46 -5.05
CA SER A 27 -4.63 11.38 -5.60
C SER A 27 -5.96 11.18 -4.87
N LEU A 28 -6.48 12.27 -4.29
CA LEU A 28 -7.75 12.27 -3.56
C LEU A 28 -8.79 13.17 -4.22
N ARG A 29 -9.97 12.60 -4.48
CA ARG A 29 -11.11 13.31 -5.06
C ARG A 29 -12.40 12.93 -4.35
N SER A 30 -13.24 13.92 -4.08
CA SER A 30 -14.58 13.75 -3.54
C SER A 30 -15.60 14.38 -4.49
N ILE A 31 -16.63 13.63 -4.87
CA ILE A 31 -17.73 14.09 -5.71
C ILE A 31 -19.03 13.48 -5.19
N ASN A 32 -20.01 14.31 -4.85
CA ASN A 32 -21.34 13.90 -4.38
C ASN A 32 -21.31 12.87 -3.22
N GLY A 33 -20.37 13.05 -2.28
CA GLY A 33 -20.20 12.14 -1.15
C GLY A 33 -19.50 10.81 -1.49
N THR A 34 -18.98 10.66 -2.71
CA THR A 34 -18.11 9.54 -3.09
C THR A 34 -16.67 9.97 -3.03
N VAL A 35 -15.87 9.26 -2.23
CA VAL A 35 -14.43 9.48 -2.10
C VAL A 35 -13.67 8.46 -2.94
N THR A 36 -12.78 8.96 -3.78
CA THR A 36 -11.87 8.16 -4.59
C THR A 36 -10.44 8.47 -4.19
N ILE A 37 -9.72 7.43 -3.76
CA ILE A 37 -8.30 7.48 -3.38
C ILE A 37 -7.55 6.60 -4.38
N ARG A 38 -6.58 7.18 -5.08
CA ARG A 38 -5.76 6.48 -6.09
C ARG A 38 -4.28 6.64 -5.83
N GLY A 39 -3.47 5.66 -6.19
CA GLY A 39 -2.00 5.73 -6.13
C GLY A 39 -1.40 4.69 -5.20
N ALA A 40 -0.22 4.97 -4.65
CA ALA A 40 0.48 4.04 -3.77
C ALA A 40 0.33 4.46 -2.30
N LEU A 41 -0.05 3.50 -1.43
CA LEU A 41 0.01 3.73 0.01
C LEU A 41 1.45 3.62 0.49
N MET A 42 2.01 4.74 0.94
CA MET A 42 3.37 4.82 1.47
C MET A 42 3.35 5.55 2.81
N ARG A 43 4.32 5.23 3.67
CA ARG A 43 4.55 5.99 4.90
C ARG A 43 5.26 7.29 4.57
N ILE A 44 5.00 8.33 5.36
CA ILE A 44 5.85 9.51 5.35
C ILE A 44 7.29 9.14 5.72
N PHE A 45 8.25 9.88 5.18
CA PHE A 45 9.67 9.69 5.47
C PHE A 45 9.93 9.71 6.99
N GLY A 46 10.76 8.76 7.46
CA GLY A 46 11.10 8.62 8.88
C GLY A 46 10.16 7.71 9.69
N ASN A 47 9.00 7.31 9.16
CA ASN A 47 8.18 6.28 9.79
C ASN A 47 8.49 4.90 9.19
N GLN A 48 9.02 3.99 10.01
CA GLN A 48 9.40 2.63 9.61
C GLN A 48 8.30 1.59 9.84
N GLU A 49 7.17 1.97 10.42
CA GLU A 49 6.07 1.05 10.68
C GLU A 49 5.44 0.56 9.37
N GLU A 50 5.35 -0.75 9.20
CA GLU A 50 4.77 -1.35 8.01
C GLU A 50 3.29 -0.95 7.87
N ILE A 51 2.84 -0.75 6.63
CA ILE A 51 1.41 -0.66 6.34
C ILE A 51 0.85 -2.07 6.35
N THR A 52 -0.13 -2.33 7.22
CA THR A 52 -0.76 -3.64 7.38
C THR A 52 -2.19 -3.63 6.87
N PRO A 53 -2.79 -4.80 6.57
CA PRO A 53 -4.20 -4.89 6.20
C PRO A 53 -5.13 -4.24 7.23
N THR A 54 -4.84 -4.47 8.52
CA THR A 54 -5.60 -3.90 9.65
C THR A 54 -5.55 -2.38 9.67
N LEU A 55 -4.39 -1.78 9.34
CA LEU A 55 -4.27 -0.33 9.23
C LEU A 55 -5.13 0.23 8.09
N ILE A 56 -5.14 -0.44 6.93
CA ILE A 56 -5.97 -0.02 5.79
C ILE A 56 -7.45 -0.08 6.13
N ASP A 57 -7.87 -1.14 6.84
CA ASP A 57 -9.26 -1.25 7.33
C ASP A 57 -9.60 -0.20 8.38
N ALA A 58 -8.67 0.15 9.26
CA ALA A 58 -8.84 1.21 10.24
C ALA A 58 -9.05 2.56 9.54
N MET A 59 -8.21 2.89 8.55
CA MET A 59 -8.36 4.08 7.71
C MET A 59 -9.71 4.08 6.99
N TYR A 60 -10.09 2.96 6.38
CA TYR A 60 -11.39 2.83 5.69
C TYR A 60 -12.56 3.12 6.64
N LYS A 61 -12.57 2.50 7.82
CA LYS A 61 -13.64 2.67 8.84
C LYS A 61 -13.71 4.10 9.34
N GLU A 62 -12.57 4.75 9.55
CA GLU A 62 -12.51 6.13 10.01
C GLU A 62 -12.99 7.11 8.93
N ILE A 63 -12.55 6.92 7.68
CA ILE A 63 -13.06 7.70 6.54
C ILE A 63 -14.56 7.49 6.44
N LYS A 64 -15.06 6.25 6.50
CA LYS A 64 -16.49 5.95 6.36
C LYS A 64 -17.39 6.64 7.38
N ARG A 65 -16.85 7.02 8.55
CA ARG A 65 -17.57 7.79 9.60
C ARG A 65 -17.65 9.29 9.34
N ILE A 66 -16.96 9.81 8.31
CA ILE A 66 -17.05 11.23 7.95
C ILE A 66 -18.48 11.54 7.46
N PRO A 67 -19.16 12.55 8.04
CA PRO A 67 -20.49 12.95 7.60
C PRO A 67 -20.54 13.29 6.11
N GLY A 68 -21.57 12.79 5.43
CA GLY A 68 -21.77 12.98 3.99
C GLY A 68 -21.10 11.94 3.09
N ILE A 69 -20.27 11.03 3.63
CA ILE A 69 -19.70 9.94 2.84
C ILE A 69 -20.73 8.84 2.57
N LYS A 70 -21.02 8.66 1.29
CA LYS A 70 -21.89 7.59 0.77
C LYS A 70 -21.05 6.38 0.37
N ARG A 71 -19.95 6.59 -0.35
CA ARG A 71 -19.11 5.52 -0.92
C ARG A 71 -17.63 5.89 -0.85
N ILE A 72 -16.78 4.86 -0.79
CA ILE A 72 -15.33 4.98 -0.81
C ILE A 72 -14.78 3.99 -1.83
N HIS A 73 -13.93 4.46 -2.74
CA HIS A 73 -13.20 3.65 -3.70
C HIS A 73 -11.71 3.83 -3.48
N PHE A 74 -11.03 2.72 -3.18
CA PHE A 74 -9.58 2.62 -3.14
C PHE A 74 -9.11 1.95 -4.43
N TYR A 75 -8.29 2.66 -5.19
CA TYR A 75 -7.57 2.12 -6.35
C TYR A 75 -6.09 2.23 -6.05
N LEU A 76 -5.56 1.25 -5.32
CA LEU A 76 -4.18 1.27 -4.84
C LEU A 76 -3.28 0.45 -5.75
N ASP A 77 -2.09 0.97 -6.03
CA ASP A 77 -1.13 0.31 -6.93
C ASP A 77 -0.41 -0.86 -6.22
N ASN A 78 -0.19 -0.71 -4.91
CA ASN A 78 0.57 -1.63 -4.08
C ASN A 78 -0.31 -2.45 -3.10
N TRP A 79 -1.63 -2.31 -3.16
CA TRP A 79 -2.57 -3.08 -2.36
C TRP A 79 -3.82 -3.44 -3.16
N THR A 80 -4.31 -4.66 -2.98
CA THR A 80 -5.57 -5.11 -3.53
C THR A 80 -6.46 -5.67 -2.43
N ASN A 81 -7.77 -5.52 -2.57
CA ASN A 81 -8.74 -6.15 -1.67
C ASN A 81 -9.26 -7.42 -2.33
N THR A 82 -8.83 -8.57 -1.81
CA THR A 82 -9.23 -9.89 -2.30
C THR A 82 -10.14 -10.51 -1.25
N THR A 83 -11.40 -10.80 -1.62
CA THR A 83 -12.34 -11.49 -0.72
C THR A 83 -12.48 -10.84 0.68
N GLY A 84 -12.42 -9.50 0.75
CA GLY A 84 -12.57 -8.75 2.00
C GLY A 84 -11.27 -8.57 2.82
N SER A 85 -10.12 -9.03 2.33
CA SER A 85 -8.82 -8.81 2.97
C SER A 85 -7.88 -8.04 2.06
N TRP A 86 -7.06 -7.16 2.64
CA TRP A 86 -6.03 -6.42 1.91
C TRP A 86 -4.76 -7.25 1.77
N VAL A 87 -4.25 -7.35 0.54
CA VAL A 87 -3.00 -8.04 0.21
C VAL A 87 -2.10 -7.10 -0.57
N LYS A 88 -0.78 -7.13 -0.31
CA LYS A 88 0.17 -6.34 -1.07
C LYS A 88 0.23 -6.81 -2.52
N THR A 89 0.10 -5.87 -3.46
CA THR A 89 0.25 -6.18 -4.88
C THR A 89 1.73 -6.45 -5.17
N GLY A 90 2.05 -7.63 -5.72
CA GLY A 90 3.41 -7.95 -6.17
C GLY A 90 4.33 -8.66 -5.16
N SER A 91 3.82 -9.13 -4.02
CA SER A 91 4.59 -9.99 -3.09
C SER A 91 5.11 -11.29 -3.72
N ASP A 92 4.55 -11.70 -4.87
CA ASP A 92 5.05 -12.86 -5.61
C ASP A 92 6.41 -12.61 -6.29
N LYS A 93 6.72 -11.39 -6.75
CA LYS A 93 7.99 -11.14 -7.47
C LYS A 93 9.20 -11.16 -6.54
N GLN A 94 9.09 -10.62 -5.33
CA GLN A 94 10.20 -10.63 -4.37
C GLN A 94 10.45 -12.02 -3.76
N ASN A 95 9.44 -12.88 -3.69
CA ASN A 95 9.62 -14.27 -3.24
C ASN A 95 10.15 -15.19 -4.37
N LEU A 96 9.86 -14.86 -5.64
CA LEU A 96 10.41 -15.55 -6.82
C LEU A 96 11.90 -15.25 -7.03
N GLU A 97 12.39 -14.07 -6.66
CA GLU A 97 13.81 -13.71 -6.75
C GLU A 97 14.64 -14.22 -5.56
N LYS A 98 14.05 -14.29 -4.36
CA LYS A 98 14.69 -14.91 -3.18
C LYS A 98 14.84 -16.43 -3.32
N SER A 99 13.90 -17.10 -3.99
CA SER A 99 13.98 -18.55 -4.25
C SER A 99 14.97 -18.92 -5.36
N LYS A 100 15.29 -18.00 -6.28
CA LYS A 100 16.36 -18.20 -7.28
C LYS A 100 17.78 -17.97 -6.75
N SER A 101 17.94 -17.14 -5.72
CA SER A 101 19.25 -16.81 -5.13
C SER A 101 19.70 -17.80 -4.04
N ALA A 102 18.81 -18.64 -3.51
CA ALA A 102 19.13 -19.66 -2.52
C ALA A 102 19.52 -21.04 -3.12
N GLY A 103 19.42 -21.21 -4.44
CA GLY A 103 19.61 -22.50 -5.12
C GLY A 103 20.95 -22.72 -5.82
N GLN A 104 21.94 -21.84 -5.65
CA GLN A 104 23.24 -21.95 -6.31
C GLN A 104 24.39 -21.80 -5.31
N THR A 105 24.61 -22.82 -4.50
CA THR A 105 25.92 -23.04 -3.87
C THR A 105 26.15 -24.53 -3.68
N GLY A 106 27.10 -25.06 -4.44
CA GLY A 106 27.72 -26.35 -4.14
C GLY A 106 27.60 -27.42 -5.24
N ASP A 107 28.21 -27.19 -6.40
CA ASP A 107 29.11 -28.22 -6.94
C ASP A 107 30.05 -27.60 -7.99
N GLN A 108 31.25 -27.26 -7.54
CA GLN A 108 32.36 -26.92 -8.43
C GLN A 108 33.61 -27.59 -7.85
N LYS A 109 33.75 -28.90 -8.09
CA LYS A 109 35.04 -29.58 -7.99
C LYS A 109 35.79 -29.35 -9.30
N THR A 110 36.71 -28.41 -9.27
CA THR A 110 37.83 -28.33 -10.21
C THR A 110 39.10 -28.04 -9.42
N TYR A 111 40.01 -29.01 -9.41
CA TYR A 111 41.45 -28.77 -9.29
C TYR A 111 42.13 -29.72 -10.27
N ASP A 112 42.67 -29.16 -11.34
CA ASP A 112 43.64 -29.79 -12.22
C ASP A 112 45.04 -29.69 -11.59
N LEU A 113 45.74 -30.84 -11.60
CA LEU A 113 47.16 -31.06 -11.94
C LEU A 113 48.24 -30.12 -11.35
N ASP A 114 49.08 -30.64 -10.44
CA ASP A 114 50.38 -31.24 -10.79
C ASP A 114 51.34 -31.38 -9.58
N ASN A 115 52.25 -32.36 -9.70
CA ASN A 115 53.63 -32.39 -9.19
C ASN A 115 53.93 -33.12 -7.85
N GLN A 116 54.22 -34.42 -7.92
CA GLN A 116 55.55 -35.02 -7.66
C GLN A 116 55.57 -36.54 -7.92
#